data_AF-A0A2M9H9Q5-F1
#
_entry.id   AF-A0A2M9H9Q5-F1
#
_cell.length_a   1.000
_cell.length_b   1.000
_cell.length_c   1.000
_cell.angle_alpha   90.00
_cell.angle_beta   90.00
_cell.angle_gamma   90.00
#
_symmetry.space_group_name_H-M   'P 1'
#
loop_
_entity.id
_entity.type
_entity.pdbx_description
1 polymer ?
#
loop_
_entity_poly.entity_id
_entity_poly.type
_entity_poly.pdbx_seq_one_letter_code
_entity_poly.pdbx_strand_id
1 'polypeptide(L)'
;MASVLAIIVVVALAVSFILNRGASVQQIADDCEISVNHEGDIDFAYSVWDSDLKNKKGQCILEHYPNGGPDADQDTGKVTQGKTTYEWTITSNGYVHLVVSEN
;
A
#
# COMPACT_ATOMS: atom_id res chain seq x y z
N MET A 1 -0.27 -13.10 54.28
CA MET A 1 0.13 -13.67 52.98
C MET A 1 -0.73 -13.01 51.91
N ALA A 2 -0.24 -11.92 51.31
CA ALA A 2 -0.95 -11.19 50.26
C ALA A 2 -0.29 -11.55 48.92
N SER A 3 -1.03 -12.27 48.09
CA SER A 3 -0.65 -12.59 46.71
C SER A 3 -0.94 -11.34 45.88
N VAL A 4 0.11 -10.59 45.53
CA VAL A 4 -0.01 -9.46 44.60
C VAL A 4 0.02 -10.05 43.19
N LEU A 5 -1.15 -10.00 42.55
CA LEU A 5 -1.36 -10.27 41.13
C LEU A 5 -0.25 -9.61 40.31
N ALA A 6 0.52 -10.44 39.60
CA ALA A 6 1.30 -9.99 38.46
C ALA A 6 0.32 -9.50 37.40
N ILE A 7 0.19 -8.19 37.25
CA ILE A 7 -0.44 -7.59 36.07
C ILE A 7 0.56 -7.83 34.94
N ILE A 8 0.42 -8.97 34.27
CA ILE A 8 0.97 -9.14 32.94
C ILE A 8 0.10 -8.23 32.06
N VAL A 9 0.52 -6.97 31.93
CA VAL A 9 0.09 -6.16 30.80
C VAL A 9 0.76 -6.80 29.59
N VAL A 10 0.09 -7.81 29.03
CA VAL A 10 0.32 -8.19 27.65
C VAL A 10 -0.14 -6.99 26.85
N VAL A 11 0.73 -5.99 26.72
CA VAL A 11 0.71 -5.13 25.54
C VAL A 11 1.06 -6.09 24.42
N ALA A 12 0.04 -6.80 23.96
CA ALA A 12 -0.03 -7.21 22.58
C ALA A 12 0.00 -5.87 21.82
N LEU A 13 1.21 -5.36 21.61
CA LEU A 13 1.56 -4.86 20.31
C LEU A 13 1.22 -6.01 19.38
N ALA A 14 -0.06 -6.05 18.98
CA ALA A 14 -0.40 -6.32 17.62
C ALA A 14 0.35 -5.27 16.81
N VAL A 15 1.68 -5.44 16.69
CA VAL A 15 2.30 -5.32 15.39
C VAL A 15 1.49 -6.32 14.60
N SER A 16 0.47 -5.80 13.92
CA SER A 16 -0.22 -6.51 12.87
C SER A 16 0.89 -6.91 11.91
N PHE A 17 1.50 -8.06 12.16
CA PHE A 17 2.01 -8.93 11.11
C PHE A 17 0.75 -9.26 10.32
N ILE A 18 0.32 -8.30 9.51
CA ILE A 18 -0.42 -8.60 8.31
C ILE A 18 0.59 -9.44 7.57
N LEU A 19 0.42 -10.76 7.69
CA LEU A 19 0.79 -11.68 6.65
C LEU A 19 0.05 -11.14 5.42
N ASN A 20 0.62 -10.14 4.76
CA ASN A 20 0.08 -9.57 3.55
C ASN A 20 0.37 -10.62 2.48
N ARG A 21 -0.43 -11.69 2.51
CA ARG A 21 -0.69 -12.52 1.35
C ARG A 21 -1.15 -11.49 0.33
N GLY A 22 -0.26 -11.12 -0.60
CA GLY A 22 -0.46 -9.94 -1.46
C GLY A 22 -1.91 -9.83 -1.88
N ALA A 23 -2.55 -8.71 -1.51
CA ALA A 23 -3.95 -8.49 -1.84
C ALA A 23 -4.12 -8.57 -3.35
N SER A 24 -5.16 -9.27 -3.81
CA SER A 24 -5.44 -9.32 -5.25
C SER A 24 -5.75 -7.92 -5.77
N VAL A 25 -5.49 -7.68 -7.05
CA VAL A 25 -5.79 -6.38 -7.68
C VAL A 25 -7.27 -6.01 -7.48
N GLN A 26 -8.19 -6.97 -7.60
CA GLN A 26 -9.62 -6.71 -7.39
C GLN A 26 -9.94 -6.26 -5.96
N GLN A 27 -9.31 -6.85 -4.94
CA GLN A 27 -9.52 -6.43 -3.56
C GLN A 27 -9.01 -5.01 -3.32
N ILE A 28 -7.84 -4.67 -3.85
CA ILE A 28 -7.28 -3.31 -3.74
C ILE A 28 -8.20 -2.30 -4.45
N ALA A 29 -8.73 -2.65 -5.61
CA ALA A 29 -9.67 -1.82 -6.35
C ALA A 29 -10.96 -1.57 -5.55
N ASP A 30 -11.54 -2.62 -4.97
CA ASP A 30 -12.76 -2.53 -4.17
C ASP A 30 -12.53 -1.72 -2.87
N ASP A 31 -11.44 -1.99 -2.16
CA ASP A 31 -11.08 -1.30 -0.91
C ASP A 31 -10.77 0.18 -1.13
N CYS A 32 -10.09 0.52 -2.24
CA CYS A 32 -9.72 1.90 -2.56
C CYS A 32 -10.77 2.66 -3.39
N GLU A 33 -11.91 2.03 -3.72
CA GLU A 33 -12.95 2.56 -4.60
C GLU A 33 -12.39 3.06 -5.95
N ILE A 34 -11.57 2.22 -6.59
CA ILE A 34 -10.92 2.49 -7.88
C ILE A 34 -11.36 1.43 -8.88
N SER A 35 -11.49 1.80 -10.15
CA SER A 35 -11.83 0.83 -11.20
C SER A 35 -10.60 0.11 -11.69
N VAL A 36 -10.75 -1.19 -11.97
CA VAL A 36 -9.77 -1.98 -12.71
C VAL A 36 -9.91 -1.66 -14.20
N ASN A 37 -8.79 -1.54 -14.91
CA ASN A 37 -8.76 -1.30 -16.34
C ASN A 37 -9.12 -2.58 -17.14
N HIS A 38 -9.15 -2.47 -18.46
CA HIS A 38 -9.49 -3.58 -19.35
C HIS A 38 -8.45 -4.71 -19.41
N GLU A 39 -7.23 -4.45 -18.92
CA GLU A 39 -6.12 -5.40 -18.86
C GLU A 39 -6.13 -6.18 -17.52
N GLY A 40 -6.98 -5.77 -16.57
CA GLY A 40 -7.06 -6.39 -15.24
C GLY A 40 -6.22 -5.68 -14.17
N ASP A 41 -5.71 -4.48 -14.46
CA ASP A 41 -4.79 -3.73 -13.60
C ASP A 41 -5.43 -2.47 -13.01
N ILE A 42 -4.85 -1.96 -11.92
CA ILE A 42 -5.13 -0.60 -11.44
C ILE A 42 -4.02 0.31 -11.97
N ASP A 43 -4.37 1.27 -12.83
CA ASP A 43 -3.48 2.36 -13.24
C ASP A 43 -3.97 3.68 -12.61
N PHE A 44 -3.14 4.23 -11.73
CA PHE A 44 -3.50 5.40 -10.93
C PHE A 44 -2.34 6.40 -10.83
N ALA A 45 -2.66 7.69 -10.99
CA ALA A 45 -1.70 8.77 -10.85
C ALA A 45 -2.11 9.75 -9.74
N TYR A 46 -1.16 10.17 -8.92
CA TYR A 46 -1.38 11.20 -7.90
C TYR A 46 -0.19 12.16 -7.81
N SER A 47 -0.47 13.41 -7.43
CA SER A 47 0.60 14.36 -7.13
C SER A 47 1.15 14.11 -5.73
N VAL A 48 2.47 14.05 -5.58
CA VAL A 48 3.11 14.01 -4.24
C VAL A 48 3.06 15.36 -3.52
N TRP A 49 2.74 16.44 -4.24
CA TRP A 49 2.65 17.80 -3.71
C TRP A 49 1.23 18.22 -3.35
N ASP A 50 0.23 17.49 -3.84
CA ASP A 50 -1.18 17.73 -3.53
C ASP A 50 -1.65 16.79 -2.42
N SER A 51 -1.88 17.36 -1.24
CA SER A 51 -2.37 16.61 -0.07
C SER A 51 -3.80 16.09 -0.25
N ASP A 52 -4.60 16.67 -1.14
CA ASP A 52 -5.99 16.27 -1.32
C ASP A 52 -6.11 14.94 -2.08
N LEU A 53 -5.17 14.66 -3.00
CA LEU A 53 -5.06 13.37 -3.70
C LEU A 53 -4.41 12.27 -2.86
N LYS A 54 -3.49 12.65 -1.94
CA LYS A 54 -2.94 11.73 -0.93
C LYS A 54 -4.04 11.18 -0.03
N ASN A 55 -4.99 12.01 0.41
CA ASN A 55 -5.89 11.68 1.52
C ASN A 55 -7.00 10.64 1.27
N LYS A 56 -7.17 10.06 0.06
CA LYS A 56 -8.22 9.04 -0.16
C LYS A 56 -7.79 7.82 -0.97
N LYS A 57 -7.41 8.00 -2.23
CA LYS A 57 -7.15 6.87 -3.15
C LYS A 57 -5.67 6.52 -3.25
N GLY A 58 -4.81 7.54 -3.35
CA GLY A 58 -3.35 7.35 -3.42
C GLY A 58 -2.79 6.71 -2.16
N GLN A 59 -3.16 7.21 -0.98
CA GLN A 59 -2.74 6.60 0.29
C GLN A 59 -3.24 5.16 0.44
N CYS A 60 -4.49 4.86 0.03
CA CYS A 60 -5.01 3.49 0.11
C CYS A 60 -4.14 2.51 -0.68
N ILE A 61 -3.84 2.78 -1.96
CA ILE A 61 -2.98 1.88 -2.74
C ILE A 61 -1.57 1.80 -2.12
N LEU A 62 -1.03 2.91 -1.60
CA LEU A 62 0.27 2.93 -0.92
C LEU A 62 0.30 2.12 0.39
N GLU A 63 -0.82 2.01 1.11
CA GLU A 63 -0.93 1.16 2.31
C GLU A 63 -0.86 -0.33 1.95
N HIS A 64 -1.33 -0.71 0.76
CA HIS A 64 -1.16 -2.07 0.23
C HIS A 64 0.25 -2.32 -0.34
N TYR A 65 1.01 -1.26 -0.57
CA TYR A 65 2.36 -1.36 -1.12
C TYR A 65 3.35 -1.93 -0.08
N PRO A 66 4.08 -3.03 -0.39
CA PRO A 66 4.74 -3.86 0.61
C PRO A 66 5.92 -3.23 1.35
N ASN A 67 6.48 -2.11 0.86
CA ASN A 67 7.66 -1.48 1.44
C ASN A 67 7.50 0.04 1.68
N GLY A 68 6.27 0.54 1.81
CA GLY A 68 6.03 1.96 2.07
C GLY A 68 6.36 2.83 0.85
N GLY A 69 5.56 2.69 -0.20
CA GLY A 69 5.60 3.54 -1.39
C GLY A 69 6.93 3.58 -2.17
N PRO A 70 6.99 4.44 -3.19
CA PRO A 70 8.24 4.72 -3.90
C PRO A 70 9.21 5.46 -2.99
N ASP A 71 10.46 4.99 -2.92
CA ASP A 71 11.53 5.72 -2.25
C ASP A 71 11.72 7.08 -2.95
N ALA A 72 11.92 8.15 -2.18
CA ALA A 72 12.08 9.50 -2.72
C ALA A 72 13.32 9.61 -3.62
N ASP A 73 14.29 8.71 -3.46
CA ASP A 73 15.50 8.64 -4.26
C ASP A 73 15.37 7.75 -5.53
N GLN A 74 14.19 7.14 -5.77
CA GLN A 74 13.94 6.27 -6.92
C GLN A 74 12.78 6.76 -7.79
N ASP A 75 13.13 7.38 -8.92
CA ASP A 75 12.18 7.85 -9.93
C ASP A 75 11.35 6.72 -10.55
N THR A 76 11.81 5.48 -10.51
CA THR A 76 11.04 4.31 -10.99
C THR A 76 11.36 3.10 -10.14
N GLY A 77 10.45 2.13 -10.11
CA GLY A 77 10.77 0.82 -9.57
C GLY A 77 9.64 -0.17 -9.69
N LYS A 78 9.93 -1.39 -9.22
CA LYS A 78 9.04 -2.54 -9.28
C LYS A 78 9.25 -3.42 -8.06
N VAL A 79 8.16 -3.86 -7.44
CA VAL A 79 8.19 -4.88 -6.40
C VAL A 79 7.05 -5.88 -6.61
N THR A 80 7.34 -7.16 -6.45
CA THR A 80 6.35 -8.22 -6.52
C THR A 80 6.21 -8.88 -5.15
N GLN A 81 4.99 -8.95 -4.62
CA GLN A 81 4.65 -9.63 -3.39
C GLN A 81 3.56 -10.68 -3.66
N GLY A 82 3.92 -11.95 -3.57
CA GLY A 82 3.02 -13.04 -3.94
C GLY A 82 2.74 -13.01 -5.44
N LYS A 83 1.48 -12.82 -5.82
CA LYS A 83 1.05 -12.67 -7.22
C LYS A 83 0.91 -11.21 -7.65
N THR A 84 0.91 -10.27 -6.72
CA THR A 84 0.67 -8.86 -7.01
C THR A 84 1.98 -8.14 -7.25
N THR A 85 2.05 -7.40 -8.34
CA THR A 85 3.17 -6.58 -8.75
C THR A 85 2.78 -5.11 -8.66
N TYR A 86 3.63 -4.31 -8.04
CA TYR A 86 3.49 -2.87 -7.92
C TYR A 86 4.64 -2.21 -8.68
N GLU A 87 4.32 -1.41 -9.69
CA GLU A 87 5.26 -0.66 -10.51
C GLU A 87 4.97 0.82 -10.38
N TRP A 88 6.00 1.64 -10.14
CA TRP A 88 5.84 3.07 -10.01
C TRP A 88 6.78 3.86 -10.91
N THR A 89 6.36 5.07 -11.26
CA THR A 89 7.16 6.07 -11.95
C THR A 89 6.83 7.44 -11.39
N ILE A 90 7.83 8.12 -10.85
CA ILE A 90 7.81 9.53 -10.45
C ILE A 90 8.17 10.36 -11.67
N THR A 91 7.27 11.25 -12.07
CA THR A 91 7.50 12.21 -13.14
C THR A 91 8.23 13.44 -12.61
N SER A 92 8.97 14.14 -13.48
CA SER A 92 9.65 15.41 -13.16
C SER A 92 8.71 16.51 -12.64
N ASN A 93 7.41 16.39 -12.89
CA ASN A 93 6.37 17.31 -12.43
C ASN A 93 5.81 16.92 -11.04
N GLY A 94 6.38 15.92 -10.38
CA GLY A 94 5.96 15.49 -9.04
C GLY A 94 4.65 14.71 -9.01
N TYR A 95 4.33 13.98 -10.08
CA TYR A 95 3.28 12.97 -10.08
C TYR A 95 3.89 11.59 -9.99
N VAL A 96 3.30 10.74 -9.15
CA VAL A 96 3.59 9.32 -9.10
C VAL A 96 2.50 8.60 -9.88
N HIS A 97 2.92 7.83 -10.87
CA HIS A 97 2.11 6.83 -11.55
C HIS A 97 2.38 5.49 -10.90
N LEU A 98 1.32 4.77 -10.52
CA LEU A 98 1.39 3.46 -9.91
C LEU A 98 0.50 2.51 -10.71
N VAL A 99 1.11 1.41 -11.14
CA VAL A 99 0.44 0.30 -11.81
C VAL A 99 0.47 -0.90 -10.86
N VAL A 100 -0.69 -1.48 -10.59
CA VAL A 100 -0.84 -2.69 -9.78
C VAL A 100 -1.44 -3.79 -10.64
N SER A 101 -0.71 -4.90 -10.78
CA SER A 101 -1.05 -6.02 -11.66
C SER A 101 -0.90 -7.37 -10.97
N GLU A 102 -1.61 -8.40 -11.45
CA GLU A 102 -1.42 -9.79 -11.03
C GLU A 102 -0.58 -10.59 -12.05
N ASN A 103 0.33 -11.43 -11.55
CA ASN A 103 1.10 -12.42 -12.33
C ASN A 103 0.42 -13.79 -12.37
#